data_AF-A0AAD4LUS0-F1
#
_entry.id   AF-A0AAD4LUS0-F1
#
_cell.length_a   1.000
_cell.length_b   1.000
_cell.length_c   1.000
_cell.angle_alpha   90.00
_cell.angle_beta   90.00
_cell.angle_gamma   90.00
#
_symmetry.space_group_name_H-M   'P 1'
#
loop_
_entity.id
_entity.type
_entity.pdbx_description
1 polymer ?
#
loop_
_entity_poly.entity_id
_entity_poly.type
_entity_poly.pdbx_seq_one_letter_code
_entity_poly.pdbx_strand_id
1 'polypeptide(L)'
;MSLHGRDRRRELVDEAYKLQVKAGLGAVQYGSFSLASTLFAHRTWPAFRRQTLAFKGFLVSIFTIYGLVSGADAALLSHEHRQRLTENEVRREARIDLARRGLVATESQIIKWREEHKR
;
A
#
# COMPACT_ATOMS: atom_id res chain seq x y z
N MET A 1 -3.95 29.15 -2.40
CA MET A 1 -4.16 27.70 -2.16
C MET A 1 -5.66 27.45 -2.10
N SER A 2 -6.28 27.06 -3.22
CA SER A 2 -7.74 27.01 -3.35
C SER A 2 -8.35 25.88 -2.51
N LEU A 3 -9.59 26.07 -2.03
CA LEU A 3 -10.34 25.10 -1.22
C LEU A 3 -10.45 23.73 -1.91
N HIS A 4 -10.64 23.72 -3.24
CA HIS A 4 -10.67 22.50 -4.07
C HIS A 4 -9.39 21.64 -3.94
N GLY A 5 -8.22 22.25 -3.78
CA GLY A 5 -6.96 21.50 -3.64
C GLY A 5 -6.82 20.80 -2.28
N ARG A 6 -7.48 21.31 -1.24
CA ARG A 6 -7.49 20.69 0.09
C ARG A 6 -8.45 19.52 0.14
N ASP A 7 -9.64 19.68 -0.42
CA ASP A 7 -10.66 18.62 -0.45
C ASP A 7 -10.18 17.42 -1.27
N ARG A 8 -9.57 17.68 -2.44
CA ARG A 8 -8.98 16.61 -3.26
C ARG A 8 -7.83 15.89 -2.55
N ARG A 9 -6.99 16.60 -1.80
CA ARG A 9 -5.92 15.97 -1.00
C ARG A 9 -6.49 15.11 0.13
N ARG A 10 -7.57 15.55 0.78
CA ARG A 10 -8.26 14.78 1.82
C ARG A 10 -8.85 13.49 1.26
N GLU A 11 -9.51 13.55 0.11
CA GLU A 11 -10.04 12.36 -0.56
C GLU A 11 -8.95 11.32 -0.85
N LEU A 12 -7.79 11.76 -1.36
CA LEU A 12 -6.66 10.87 -1.65
C LEU A 12 -6.07 10.24 -0.37
N VAL A 13 -6.02 11.01 0.73
CA VAL A 13 -5.56 10.51 2.03
C VAL A 13 -6.56 9.50 2.61
N ASP A 14 -7.86 9.79 2.53
CA ASP A 14 -8.91 8.89 3.01
C ASP A 14 -8.94 7.57 2.22
N GLU A 15 -8.71 7.63 0.91
CA GLU A 15 -8.61 6.45 0.06
C GLU A 15 -7.37 5.59 0.42
N ALA A 16 -6.21 6.22 0.58
CA ALA A 16 -4.99 5.55 1.02
C ALA A 16 -5.15 4.92 2.41
N TYR A 17 -5.79 5.64 3.34
CA TYR A 17 -6.06 5.15 4.70
C TYR A 17 -6.99 3.94 4.69
N LYS A 18 -8.09 3.97 3.91
CA LYS A 18 -8.99 2.82 3.76
C LYS A 18 -8.25 1.59 3.22
N LEU A 19 -7.32 1.80 2.28
CA LEU A 19 -6.51 0.71 1.74
C LEU A 19 -5.56 0.11 2.80
N GLN A 20 -4.89 0.96 3.58
CA GLN A 20 -4.02 0.54 4.68
C GLN A 20 -4.79 -0.22 5.77
N VAL A 21 -5.96 0.28 6.17
CA VAL A 21 -6.84 -0.38 7.15
C VAL A 21 -7.29 -1.75 6.65
N LYS A 22 -7.68 -1.86 5.37
CA LYS A 22 -8.05 -3.13 4.76
C LYS A 22 -6.86 -4.10 4.66
N ALA A 23 -5.64 -3.58 4.49
CA ALA A 23 -4.40 -4.34 4.48
C ALA A 23 -3.89 -4.74 5.87
N GLY A 24 -4.51 -4.22 6.93
CA GLY A 24 -4.27 -4.64 8.32
C GLY A 24 -4.54 -6.13 8.59
N LEU A 25 -5.10 -6.87 7.61
CA LEU A 25 -5.14 -8.33 7.58
C LEU A 25 -3.74 -8.98 7.77
N GLY A 26 -2.66 -8.27 7.43
CA GLY A 26 -1.30 -8.72 7.75
C GLY A 26 -1.09 -8.94 9.25
N ALA A 27 -1.70 -8.13 10.11
CA ALA A 27 -1.65 -8.31 11.56
C ALA A 27 -2.29 -9.64 11.98
N VAL A 28 -3.41 -10.01 11.37
CA VAL A 28 -4.12 -11.27 11.66
C VAL A 28 -3.28 -12.47 11.23
N GLN A 29 -2.65 -12.41 10.05
CA GLN A 29 -1.82 -13.49 9.53
C GLN A 29 -0.60 -13.76 10.41
N TYR A 30 0.21 -12.73 10.65
CA TYR A 30 1.42 -12.86 11.48
C TYR A 30 1.09 -13.07 12.96
N GLY A 31 0.01 -12.47 13.45
CA GLY A 31 -0.50 -12.72 14.81
C GLY A 31 -0.92 -14.18 14.99
N SER A 32 -1.70 -14.74 14.07
CA SER A 32 -2.10 -16.16 14.12
C SER A 32 -0.90 -17.09 14.01
N PHE A 33 0.04 -16.79 13.11
CA PHE A 33 1.26 -17.58 12.95
C PHE A 33 2.16 -17.56 14.19
N SER A 34 2.34 -16.39 14.80
CA SER A 34 3.15 -16.26 16.02
C SER A 34 2.48 -16.91 17.23
N LEU A 35 1.15 -16.85 17.33
CA LEU A 35 0.39 -17.54 18.36
C LEU A 35 0.54 -19.05 18.22
N ALA A 36 0.35 -19.59 17.01
CA ALA A 36 0.53 -21.01 16.72
C ALA A 36 1.97 -21.47 17.02
N SER A 37 2.97 -20.68 16.62
CA SER A 37 4.38 -20.95 16.90
C SER A 37 4.68 -20.97 18.39
N THR A 38 4.10 -20.03 19.15
CA THR A 38 4.27 -19.93 20.61
C THR A 38 3.63 -21.13 21.31
N LEU A 39 2.43 -21.54 20.90
CA LEU A 39 1.75 -22.73 21.44
C LEU A 39 2.53 -24.02 21.14
N PHE A 40 3.03 -24.14 19.90
CA PHE A 40 3.85 -25.27 19.50
C PHE A 40 5.14 -25.35 20.32
N ALA A 41 5.89 -24.25 20.42
CA ALA A 41 7.12 -24.16 21.20
C ALA A 41 6.89 -24.44 22.69
N HIS A 42 5.74 -24.01 23.24
CA HIS A 42 5.38 -24.32 24.63
C HIS A 42 5.20 -25.82 24.87
N ARG A 43 4.67 -26.55 23.87
CA ARG A 43 4.39 -27.98 23.99
C ARG A 43 5.61 -28.84 23.74
N THR A 44 6.47 -28.47 22.80
CA THR A 44 7.63 -29.28 22.38
C THR A 44 8.90 -28.99 23.19
N TRP A 45 9.11 -27.74 23.66
CA TRP A 45 10.38 -27.34 24.27
C TRP A 45 10.27 -27.08 25.78
N PRO A 46 10.92 -27.90 26.64
CA PRO A 46 10.92 -27.70 28.09
C PRO A 46 11.46 -26.33 28.54
N ALA A 47 12.50 -25.81 27.87
CA ALA A 47 13.09 -24.52 28.21
C ALA A 47 12.13 -23.36 27.92
N PHE A 48 11.45 -23.36 26.76
CA PHE A 48 10.46 -22.35 26.41
C PHE A 48 9.20 -22.43 27.31
N ARG A 49 8.86 -23.64 27.77
CA ARG A 49 7.78 -23.84 28.73
C ARG A 49 8.00 -23.07 30.03
N ARG A 50 9.25 -23.07 30.53
CA ARG A 50 9.67 -22.39 31.76
C ARG A 50 9.70 -20.85 31.67
N GLN A 51 9.62 -20.29 30.46
CA GLN A 51 9.58 -18.83 30.27
C GLN A 51 8.24 -18.22 30.73
N THR A 52 8.27 -16.96 31.17
CA THR A 52 7.10 -16.24 31.67
C THR A 52 6.02 -16.05 30.60
N LEU A 53 4.76 -15.91 31.02
CA LEU A 53 3.66 -15.60 30.11
C LEU A 53 3.83 -14.22 29.47
N ALA A 54 4.37 -13.25 30.23
CA ALA A 54 4.65 -11.91 29.72
C ALA A 54 5.62 -11.96 28.52
N PHE A 55 6.70 -12.75 28.61
CA PHE A 55 7.66 -12.89 27.51
C PHE A 55 7.01 -13.49 26.26
N LYS A 56 6.16 -14.50 26.41
CA LYS A 56 5.43 -15.13 25.30
C LYS A 56 4.45 -14.15 24.65
N GLY A 57 3.71 -13.39 25.45
CA GLY A 57 2.81 -12.35 24.96
C GLY A 57 3.57 -11.24 24.22
N PHE A 58 4.74 -10.86 24.73
CA PHE A 58 5.61 -9.89 24.07
C PHE A 58 6.05 -10.38 22.68
N LEU A 59 6.50 -11.64 22.54
CA LEU A 59 6.85 -12.20 21.23
C LEU A 59 5.68 -12.14 20.25
N VAL A 60 4.49 -12.59 20.65
CA VAL A 60 3.29 -12.54 19.80
C VAL A 60 2.97 -11.10 19.37
N SER A 61 3.07 -10.15 20.29
CA SER A 61 2.81 -8.74 19.98
C SER A 61 3.79 -8.17 18.95
N ILE A 62 5.09 -8.48 19.05
CA ILE A 62 6.09 -8.01 18.08
C ILE A 62 5.76 -8.51 16.67
N PHE A 63 5.49 -9.80 16.51
CA PHE A 63 5.16 -10.37 15.20
C PHE A 63 3.83 -9.82 14.66
N THR A 64 2.85 -9.59 15.53
CA THR A 64 1.56 -8.99 15.15
C THR A 64 1.75 -7.56 14.65
N ILE A 65 2.49 -6.73 15.36
CA ILE A 65 2.79 -5.34 14.98
C ILE A 65 3.61 -5.31 13.69
N TYR A 66 4.61 -6.18 13.56
CA TYR A 66 5.40 -6.31 12.34
C TYR A 66 4.52 -6.64 11.12
N GLY A 67 3.61 -7.60 11.24
CA GLY A 67 2.68 -7.97 10.18
C GLY A 67 1.69 -6.86 9.83
N LEU A 68 1.25 -6.09 10.82
CA LEU A 68 0.40 -4.91 10.62
C LEU A 68 1.11 -3.87 9.75
N VAL A 69 2.32 -3.46 10.15
CA VAL A 69 3.09 -2.41 9.47
C VAL A 69 3.49 -2.86 8.06
N SER A 70 4.06 -4.06 7.95
CA SER A 70 4.51 -4.60 6.66
C SER A 70 3.35 -4.78 5.66
N GLY A 71 2.18 -5.19 6.15
CA GLY A 71 0.98 -5.30 5.32
C GLY A 71 0.48 -3.94 4.84
N ALA A 72 0.46 -2.94 5.72
CA ALA A 72 0.05 -1.58 5.38
C ALA A 72 1.01 -0.93 4.36
N ASP A 73 2.32 -1.07 4.57
CA ASP A 73 3.35 -0.54 3.66
C ASP A 73 3.26 -1.19 2.28
N ALA A 74 3.14 -2.52 2.22
CA ALA A 74 2.99 -3.24 0.95
C ALA A 74 1.74 -2.79 0.18
N ALA A 75 0.63 -2.55 0.86
CA ALA A 75 -0.60 -2.07 0.23
C ALA A 75 -0.43 -0.65 -0.33
N LEU A 76 0.20 0.25 0.43
CA LEU A 76 0.47 1.62 -0.03
C LEU A 76 1.39 1.62 -1.26
N LEU A 77 2.52 0.91 -1.18
CA LEU A 77 3.46 0.80 -2.30
C LEU A 77 2.82 0.18 -3.54
N SER A 78 1.96 -0.83 -3.37
CA SER A 78 1.22 -1.43 -4.49
C SER A 78 0.24 -0.45 -5.14
N HIS A 79 -0.33 0.47 -4.37
CA HIS A 79 -1.24 1.49 -4.87
C HIS A 79 -0.48 2.55 -5.65
N GLU A 80 0.61 3.07 -5.09
CA GLU A 80 1.49 4.02 -5.77
C GLU A 80 2.07 3.42 -7.06
N HIS A 81 2.47 2.14 -7.02
CA HIS A 81 2.98 1.45 -8.21
C HIS A 81 1.92 1.37 -9.31
N ARG A 82 0.68 1.00 -8.96
CA ARG A 82 -0.44 0.96 -9.92
C ARG A 82 -0.77 2.35 -10.48
N GLN A 83 -0.74 3.39 -9.66
CA GLN A 83 -0.93 4.76 -10.14
C GLN A 83 0.17 5.14 -11.15
N ARG A 84 1.44 4.87 -10.84
CA ARG A 84 2.57 5.16 -11.74
C ARG A 84 2.46 4.40 -13.06
N LEU A 85 2.05 3.13 -13.03
CA LEU A 85 1.83 2.34 -14.25
C LEU A 85 0.73 2.96 -15.11
N THR A 86 -0.41 3.30 -14.50
CA THR A 86 -1.54 3.94 -15.19
C THR A 86 -1.13 5.28 -15.80
N GLU A 87 -0.40 6.12 -15.07
CA GLU A 87 0.11 7.40 -15.59
C GLU A 87 1.10 7.22 -16.74
N ASN A 88 1.98 6.21 -16.66
CA ASN A 88 2.92 5.89 -17.72
C ASN A 88 2.24 5.37 -18.99
N GLU A 89 1.19 4.57 -18.85
CA GLU A 89 0.37 4.11 -19.98
C GLU A 89 -0.29 5.30 -20.69
N VAL A 90 -0.95 6.18 -19.94
CA VAL A 90 -1.54 7.42 -20.49
C VAL A 90 -0.49 8.29 -21.18
N ARG A 91 0.68 8.47 -20.57
CA ARG A 91 1.79 9.22 -21.19
C ARG A 91 2.29 8.54 -22.46
N ARG A 92 2.32 7.20 -22.51
CA ARG A 92 2.71 6.43 -23.69
C ARG A 92 1.69 6.60 -24.82
N GLU A 93 0.40 6.51 -24.53
CA GLU A 93 -0.68 6.76 -25.49
C GLU A 93 -0.62 8.18 -26.06
N ALA A 94 -0.49 9.18 -25.18
CA ALA A 94 -0.34 10.57 -25.59
C ALA A 94 0.86 10.78 -26.51
N ARG A 95 2.00 10.16 -26.21
CA ARG A 95 3.20 10.24 -27.07
C ARG A 95 2.97 9.63 -28.44
N ILE A 96 2.28 8.50 -28.52
CA ILE A 96 2.00 7.82 -29.79
C ILE A 96 1.04 8.66 -30.64
N ASP A 97 -0.03 9.18 -30.04
CA ASP A 97 -1.03 9.97 -30.76
C ASP A 97 -0.48 11.33 -31.21
N LEU A 98 0.27 12.02 -30.35
CA LEU A 98 0.94 13.27 -30.70
C LEU A 98 1.98 13.05 -31.82
N ALA A 99 2.76 11.96 -31.77
CA ALA A 99 3.70 11.62 -32.82
C ALA A 99 3.00 11.34 -34.16
N ARG A 100 1.84 10.67 -34.16
CA ARG A 100 1.00 10.48 -35.37
C ARG A 100 0.52 11.80 -35.96
N ARG A 101 0.27 12.80 -35.11
CA ARG A 101 -0.10 14.17 -35.52
C ARG A 101 1.12 15.03 -35.92
N GLY A 102 2.35 14.48 -35.88
CA GLY A 102 3.59 15.22 -36.15
C GLY A 102 3.98 16.23 -35.05
N LEU A 103 3.38 16.12 -33.86
CA LEU A 103 3.61 17.02 -32.74
C LEU A 103 4.62 16.42 -31.76
N VAL A 104 5.49 17.26 -31.20
CA VAL A 104 6.41 16.87 -30.13
C VAL A 104 5.63 16.74 -28.82
N ALA A 105 5.79 15.61 -28.14
CA ALA A 105 5.12 15.32 -26.86
C ALA A 105 5.73 16.10 -25.69
N THR A 106 5.55 17.42 -25.69
CA THR A 106 5.85 18.30 -24.57
C THR A 106 4.75 18.24 -23.49
N GLU A 107 5.06 18.62 -22.25
CA GLU A 107 4.08 18.63 -21.16
C GLU A 107 2.80 19.41 -21.52
N SER A 108 2.94 20.56 -22.20
CA SER A 108 1.80 21.37 -22.63
C SER A 108 0.91 20.67 -23.65
N GLN A 109 1.48 19.88 -24.56
CA GLN A 109 0.72 19.10 -25.54
C GLN A 109 0.05 17.89 -24.91
N ILE A 110 0.71 17.23 -23.95
CA ILE A 110 0.11 16.11 -23.20
C ILE A 110 -1.08 16.61 -22.37
N ILE A 111 -1.00 17.80 -21.78
CA ILE A 111 -2.14 18.41 -21.05
C ILE A 111 -3.30 18.67 -22.00
N LYS A 112 -3.07 19.29 -23.17
CA LYS A 112 -4.11 19.51 -24.19
C LYS A 112 -4.74 18.21 -24.68
N TRP A 113 -3.91 17.22 -24.98
CA TRP A 113 -4.37 15.89 -25.37
C TRP A 113 -5.26 15.25 -24.29
N ARG A 114 -4.89 15.41 -23.01
CA ARG A 114 -5.67 14.91 -21.87
C ARG A 114 -6.99 15.65 -21.68
N GLU A 115 -7.07 16.94 -22.01
CA GLU A 115 -8.31 17.72 -22.00
C GLU A 115 -9.24 17.33 -23.16
N GLU A 116 -8.69 17.06 -24.35
CA GLU A 116 -9.43 16.56 -25.52
C GLU A 116 -10.06 15.19 -25.24
N HIS A 117 -9.34 14.30 -24.56
CA HIS A 117 -9.79 12.93 -24.24
C HIS A 117 -10.57 12.81 -22.92
N LYS A 118 -10.78 13.92 -22.20
CA LYS A 118 -11.60 13.98 -20.97
C LYS A 118 -13.07 14.33 -21.21
N ARG A 119 -13.46 14.62 -22.46
CA ARG A 119 -14.85 14.79 -22.89
C ARG A 119 -15.48 13.45 -23.22
#